data_AF-A0AAV2I6F7-F1
#
_entry.id   AF-A0AAV2I6F7-F1
#
_cell.length_a   1.000
_cell.length_b   1.000
_cell.length_c   1.000
_cell.angle_alpha   90.00
_cell.angle_beta   90.00
_cell.angle_gamma   90.00
#
_symmetry.space_group_name_H-M   'P 1'
#
loop_
_entity.id
_entity.type
_entity.pdbx_description
1 polymer ?
#
loop_
_entity_poly.entity_id
_entity_poly.type
_entity_poly.pdbx_seq_one_letter_code
_entity_poly.pdbx_strand_id
1 'polypeptide(L)'
;MECLTKIKCNQNIISCTFHVVKIANTMVILSVVFILLTFHLNVLEAQHDSCSRHTCHAPACRCPAHSIPGNLRPDKVPQMVLIAFDDAVNWDNWQYYLRLFPPDGRRKNPNGCPISSTFFVSHNFTDYCMVRKLYARGMEIGDHSVTHKLPRLWWTDADKAAMEFEVLGQRANLAEQAHIPTSEIRGWRSPFLQPAGDDLFSVLYENNFTYDATMTYSFPKNLYSPVLWPFTLDYGYTLVCNIARCPQHKYPGLWILPVVVLMDYREQKPCAYVDDCANMPRDKNEAYQMLWKNFLRNYRSNRAPLYLNLHSPWLNTEYQLDAMDEFIEKMTTMDDVYLVTVTQALQWQMEPTSLEDLHEFKPFQCPQFEPNMEDRKVCKFTFKPNTAVETRHEKEVSHNSDSVHHSSNKYFNQNHNKLNNENDNVIQNTTPKKNIIKHFGYIDKSSVTGDEKASHGKIKEIDNNQNDENINIHHNHNHRTHKPWFLKGSASTFQLHFSVLTSHFLFIYYVCKQFN
;
A
#
# COMPACT_ATOMS: atom_id res chain seq x y z
N MET A 1 -33.73 -91.75 28.07
CA MET A 1 -32.71 -92.67 27.52
C MET A 1 -31.47 -91.86 27.23
N GLU A 2 -30.48 -92.03 28.09
CA GLU A 2 -29.15 -91.44 27.99
C GLU A 2 -28.45 -91.89 26.70
N CYS A 3 -27.71 -90.98 26.06
CA CYS A 3 -26.48 -91.37 25.37
C CYS A 3 -25.53 -90.17 25.31
N LEU A 4 -24.69 -90.08 26.34
CA LEU A 4 -23.44 -89.34 26.33
C LEU A 4 -22.52 -89.94 25.26
N THR A 5 -22.13 -89.15 24.26
CA THR A 5 -20.98 -89.50 23.42
C THR A 5 -20.00 -88.34 23.33
N LYS A 6 -18.88 -88.57 24.03
CA LYS A 6 -17.58 -87.89 24.01
C LYS A 6 -17.23 -87.21 22.69
N ILE A 7 -17.02 -85.90 22.72
CA ILE A 7 -16.12 -85.21 21.78
C ILE A 7 -14.81 -84.95 22.53
N LYS A 8 -13.75 -85.66 22.13
CA LYS A 8 -12.37 -85.38 22.55
C LYS A 8 -11.99 -83.99 22.04
N CYS A 9 -11.88 -83.02 22.95
CA CYS A 9 -11.35 -81.70 22.62
C CYS A 9 -9.84 -81.80 22.41
N ASN A 10 -9.37 -81.51 21.20
CA ASN A 10 -7.97 -81.59 20.81
C ASN A 10 -7.21 -80.37 21.39
N GLN A 11 -6.32 -80.58 22.36
CA GLN A 11 -5.58 -79.51 23.07
C GLN A 11 -4.82 -78.54 22.13
N ASN A 12 -4.46 -78.97 20.93
CA ASN A 12 -3.78 -78.14 19.92
C ASN A 12 -4.68 -77.03 19.34
N ILE A 13 -6.00 -77.22 19.29
CA ILE A 13 -6.95 -76.23 18.75
C ILE A 13 -7.17 -75.08 19.75
N ILE A 14 -7.17 -75.38 21.04
CA ILE A 14 -7.29 -74.38 22.12
C ILE A 14 -6.02 -73.50 22.16
N SER A 15 -4.83 -74.11 21.98
CA SER A 15 -3.57 -73.34 21.91
C SER A 15 -3.51 -72.42 20.68
N CYS A 16 -3.96 -72.89 19.51
CA CYS A 16 -4.03 -72.07 18.29
C CYS A 16 -5.04 -70.92 18.42
N THR A 17 -6.22 -71.16 19.00
CA THR A 17 -7.23 -70.09 19.20
C THR A 17 -6.75 -69.03 20.20
N PHE A 18 -6.07 -69.42 21.29
CA PHE A 18 -5.45 -68.46 22.21
C PHE A 18 -4.36 -67.62 21.54
N HIS A 19 -3.51 -68.21 20.69
CA HIS A 19 -2.49 -67.46 19.95
C HIS A 19 -3.09 -66.49 18.93
N VAL A 20 -4.13 -66.90 18.20
CA VAL A 20 -4.82 -66.04 17.23
C VAL A 20 -5.52 -64.86 17.92
N VAL A 21 -6.19 -65.09 19.06
CA VAL A 21 -6.83 -64.02 19.85
C VAL A 21 -5.78 -63.06 20.42
N LYS A 22 -4.63 -63.57 20.87
CA LYS A 22 -3.54 -62.73 21.39
C LYS A 22 -2.93 -61.85 20.29
N ILE A 23 -2.72 -62.40 19.09
CA ILE A 23 -2.21 -61.67 17.92
C ILE A 23 -3.23 -60.61 17.47
N ALA A 24 -4.52 -60.97 17.39
CA ALA A 24 -5.60 -60.05 17.03
C ALA A 24 -5.70 -58.89 18.04
N ASN A 25 -5.63 -59.18 19.35
CA ASN A 25 -5.63 -58.15 20.39
C ASN A 25 -4.40 -57.25 20.29
N THR A 26 -3.21 -57.78 20.05
CA THR A 26 -2.02 -56.94 19.83
C THR A 26 -2.13 -56.08 18.57
N MET A 27 -2.71 -56.58 17.49
CA MET A 27 -2.94 -55.82 16.25
C MET A 27 -3.95 -54.70 16.44
N VAL A 28 -5.03 -54.94 17.19
CA VAL A 28 -6.02 -53.92 17.56
C VAL A 28 -5.37 -52.85 18.45
N ILE A 29 -4.61 -53.25 19.46
CA ILE A 29 -3.90 -52.31 20.34
C ILE A 29 -2.91 -51.46 19.54
N LEU A 30 -2.10 -52.06 18.67
CA LEU A 30 -1.15 -51.33 17.82
C LEU A 30 -1.86 -50.36 16.87
N SER A 31 -3.01 -50.76 16.32
CA SER A 31 -3.84 -49.92 15.45
C SER A 31 -4.43 -48.73 16.21
N VAL A 32 -4.94 -48.94 17.43
CA VAL A 32 -5.44 -47.86 18.30
C VAL A 32 -4.32 -46.91 18.70
N VAL A 33 -3.15 -47.42 19.07
CA VAL A 33 -1.96 -46.59 19.37
C VAL A 33 -1.54 -45.78 18.16
N PHE A 34 -1.51 -46.37 16.96
CA PHE A 34 -1.18 -45.64 15.73
C PHE A 34 -2.21 -44.56 15.38
N ILE A 35 -3.50 -44.83 15.57
CA ILE A 35 -4.57 -43.83 15.38
C ILE A 35 -4.43 -42.69 16.40
N LEU A 36 -4.13 -43.01 17.67
CA LEU A 36 -3.91 -41.99 18.70
C LEU A 36 -2.65 -41.16 18.42
N LEU A 37 -1.57 -41.78 17.94
CA LEU A 37 -0.34 -41.09 17.56
C LEU A 37 -0.57 -40.17 16.36
N THR A 38 -1.23 -40.66 15.31
CA THR A 38 -1.55 -39.84 14.13
C THR A 38 -2.53 -38.73 14.48
N PHE A 39 -3.51 -38.96 15.36
CA PHE A 39 -4.39 -37.91 15.87
C PHE A 39 -3.62 -36.87 16.68
N HIS A 40 -2.70 -37.27 17.57
CA HIS A 40 -1.85 -36.34 18.30
C HIS A 40 -0.93 -35.52 17.39
N LEU A 41 -0.32 -36.15 16.38
CA LEU A 41 0.53 -35.47 15.40
C LEU A 41 -0.27 -34.45 14.57
N ASN A 42 -1.47 -34.81 14.09
CA ASN A 42 -2.34 -33.90 13.35
C ASN A 42 -2.87 -32.74 14.22
N VAL A 43 -3.14 -32.98 15.51
CA VAL A 43 -3.58 -31.92 16.44
C VAL A 43 -2.43 -30.95 16.75
N LEU A 44 -1.19 -31.43 16.86
CA LEU A 44 0.00 -30.57 17.01
C LEU A 44 0.24 -29.69 15.79
N GLU A 45 0.03 -30.21 14.57
CA GLU A 45 0.19 -29.47 13.32
C GLU A 45 -0.90 -28.40 13.14
N ALA A 46 -2.16 -28.73 13.48
CA ALA A 46 -3.30 -27.80 13.37
C ALA A 46 -3.25 -26.62 14.37
N GLN A 47 -2.52 -26.74 15.48
CA GLN A 47 -2.46 -25.69 16.50
C GLN A 47 -1.53 -24.52 16.11
N HIS A 48 -0.70 -24.67 15.07
CA HIS A 48 0.25 -23.65 14.59
C HIS A 48 -0.22 -22.84 13.37
N ASP A 49 -1.44 -23.06 12.86
CA ASP A 49 -1.88 -22.48 11.59
C ASP A 49 -2.63 -21.14 11.68
N SER A 50 -2.96 -20.65 12.88
CA SER A 50 -3.69 -19.39 13.05
C SER A 50 -2.82 -18.28 13.63
N CYS A 51 -2.90 -17.10 13.01
CA CYS A 51 -2.19 -15.91 13.49
C CYS A 51 -2.84 -15.41 14.78
N SER A 52 -2.07 -15.35 15.86
CA SER A 52 -2.50 -14.80 17.14
C SER A 52 -1.38 -14.00 17.80
N ARG A 53 -1.72 -13.24 18.85
CA ARG A 53 -0.72 -12.57 19.69
C ARG A 53 0.20 -13.53 20.44
N HIS A 54 -0.10 -14.83 20.48
CA HIS A 54 0.72 -15.84 21.13
C HIS A 54 1.66 -16.56 20.16
N THR A 55 1.38 -16.51 18.86
CA THR A 55 2.11 -17.24 17.82
C THR A 55 2.91 -16.32 16.88
N CYS A 56 2.65 -15.01 16.92
CA CYS A 56 3.26 -14.01 16.05
C CYS A 56 3.68 -12.78 16.88
N HIS A 57 4.99 -12.58 17.02
CA HIS A 57 5.59 -11.60 17.94
C HIS A 57 6.52 -10.62 17.22
N ALA A 58 6.49 -9.37 17.67
CA ALA A 58 7.47 -8.36 17.27
C ALA A 58 8.89 -8.76 17.74
N PRO A 59 9.96 -8.36 17.02
CA PRO A 59 9.94 -7.51 15.81
C PRO A 59 9.65 -8.29 14.52
N ALA A 60 9.70 -9.62 14.54
CA ALA A 60 9.70 -10.43 13.32
C ALA A 60 8.33 -10.60 12.67
N CYS A 61 7.25 -10.61 13.46
CA CYS A 61 5.93 -10.97 12.99
C CYS A 61 4.84 -10.07 13.59
N ARG A 62 3.84 -9.71 12.78
CA ARG A 62 2.61 -9.07 13.27
C ARG A 62 1.38 -9.55 12.50
N CYS A 63 0.35 -10.02 13.21
CA CYS A 63 -0.94 -10.36 12.59
C CYS A 63 -1.71 -9.11 12.10
N PRO A 64 -2.58 -9.21 11.08
CA PRO A 64 -3.52 -8.15 10.76
C PRO A 64 -4.42 -7.85 11.97
N ALA A 65 -4.32 -6.66 12.56
CA ALA A 65 -5.23 -6.24 13.62
C ALA A 65 -5.28 -4.72 13.80
N HIS A 66 -6.37 -4.23 14.38
CA HIS A 66 -6.53 -2.82 14.77
C HIS A 66 -5.89 -2.51 16.13
N SER A 67 -5.41 -3.51 16.86
CA SER A 67 -4.76 -3.28 18.16
C SER A 67 -3.40 -2.62 18.01
N ILE A 68 -3.13 -1.67 18.90
CA ILE A 68 -1.89 -0.91 18.97
C ILE A 68 -0.70 -1.86 19.26
N PRO A 69 0.40 -1.78 18.48
CA PRO A 69 1.64 -2.49 18.77
C PRO A 69 2.14 -2.24 20.20
N GLY A 70 2.68 -3.27 20.88
CA GLY A 70 3.15 -3.15 22.26
C GLY A 70 2.05 -2.97 23.31
N ASN A 71 0.77 -3.01 22.92
CA ASN A 71 -0.38 -2.79 23.81
C ASN A 71 -0.31 -1.43 24.55
N LEU A 72 0.31 -0.43 23.92
CA LEU A 72 0.36 0.94 24.43
C LEU A 72 -1.05 1.55 24.46
N ARG A 73 -1.27 2.47 25.41
CA ARG A 73 -2.47 3.31 25.40
C ARG A 73 -2.40 4.28 24.21
N PRO A 74 -3.54 4.61 23.55
CA PRO A 74 -3.54 5.53 22.41
C PRO A 74 -2.87 6.88 22.71
N ASP A 75 -3.05 7.45 23.90
CA ASP A 75 -2.45 8.73 24.31
C ASP A 75 -0.93 8.67 24.55
N LYS A 76 -0.33 7.47 24.47
CA LYS A 76 1.12 7.24 24.58
C LYS A 76 1.76 6.87 23.24
N VAL A 77 0.97 6.80 22.17
CA VAL A 77 1.45 6.44 20.82
C VAL A 77 1.69 7.71 20.01
N PRO A 78 2.88 7.91 19.41
CA PRO A 78 3.07 8.97 18.44
C PRO A 78 2.13 8.79 17.27
N GLN A 79 1.39 9.83 16.89
CA GLN A 79 0.67 9.77 15.63
C GLN A 79 1.66 9.93 14.49
N MET A 80 1.94 8.83 13.80
CA MET A 80 2.76 8.84 12.59
C MET A 80 1.92 9.27 11.38
N VAL A 81 2.44 10.19 10.59
CA VAL A 81 1.86 10.64 9.32
C VAL A 81 2.86 10.31 8.20
N LEU A 82 2.41 9.49 7.25
CA LEU A 82 3.21 8.97 6.15
C LEU A 82 2.72 9.61 4.86
N ILE A 83 3.45 10.61 4.38
CA ILE A 83 3.20 11.22 3.07
C ILE A 83 4.01 10.43 2.05
N ALA A 84 3.35 9.95 1.01
CA ALA A 84 3.96 9.12 -0.02
C ALA A 84 3.62 9.61 -1.42
N PHE A 85 4.65 9.87 -2.22
CA PHE A 85 4.51 10.26 -3.63
C PHE A 85 4.82 9.09 -4.54
N ASP A 86 3.94 8.83 -5.49
CA ASP A 86 4.16 7.84 -6.54
C ASP A 86 4.63 8.53 -7.83
N ASP A 87 5.20 7.72 -8.74
CA ASP A 87 5.72 8.09 -10.06
C ASP A 87 7.06 8.84 -10.11
N ALA A 88 7.38 9.34 -11.29
CA ALA A 88 8.67 9.92 -11.62
C ALA A 88 8.97 11.19 -10.82
N VAL A 89 10.22 11.33 -10.39
CA VAL A 89 10.74 12.58 -9.80
C VAL A 89 11.47 13.36 -10.87
N ASN A 90 11.00 14.56 -11.19
CA ASN A 90 11.58 15.39 -12.25
C ASN A 90 11.25 16.89 -12.07
N TRP A 91 11.54 17.70 -13.08
CA TRP A 91 11.32 19.16 -13.01
C TRP A 91 9.86 19.58 -12.85
N ASP A 92 8.90 18.77 -13.32
CA ASP A 92 7.49 19.12 -13.26
C ASP A 92 6.98 19.13 -11.81
N ASN A 93 7.60 18.34 -10.93
CA ASN A 93 7.19 18.23 -9.53
C ASN A 93 8.23 18.70 -8.51
N TRP A 94 9.46 18.99 -8.95
CA TRP A 94 10.55 19.38 -8.06
C TRP A 94 10.21 20.56 -7.13
N GLN A 95 9.53 21.59 -7.65
CA GLN A 95 9.19 22.79 -6.87
C GLN A 95 8.19 22.49 -5.75
N TYR A 96 7.29 21.53 -5.94
CA TYR A 96 6.37 21.10 -4.90
C TYR A 96 7.13 20.45 -3.74
N TYR A 97 8.08 19.57 -4.06
CA TYR A 97 8.88 18.89 -3.04
C TYR A 97 9.77 19.87 -2.27
N LEU A 98 10.37 20.85 -2.94
CA LEU A 98 11.15 21.91 -2.26
C LEU A 98 10.30 22.78 -1.33
N ARG A 99 9.04 23.05 -1.70
CA ARG A 99 8.12 23.82 -0.86
C ARG A 99 7.70 23.02 0.37
N LEU A 100 7.24 21.78 0.15
CA LEU A 100 6.69 20.94 1.21
C LEU A 100 7.78 20.42 2.17
N PHE A 101 8.96 20.08 1.62
CA PHE A 101 10.11 19.51 2.33
C PHE A 101 11.38 20.34 2.05
N PRO A 102 11.52 21.50 2.70
CA PRO A 102 12.58 22.44 2.40
C PRO A 102 13.97 21.87 2.71
N PRO A 103 14.99 22.07 1.85
CA PRO A 103 16.30 21.44 2.00
C PRO A 103 17.12 21.89 3.22
N ASP A 104 16.73 23.00 3.84
CA ASP A 104 17.31 23.48 5.09
C ASP A 104 16.82 22.70 6.32
N GLY A 105 15.81 21.83 6.17
CA GLY A 105 15.23 21.06 7.25
C GLY A 105 14.49 21.92 8.28
N ARG A 106 14.02 23.12 7.91
CA ARG A 106 13.35 24.05 8.85
C ARG A 106 12.04 23.49 9.43
N ARG A 107 11.38 22.58 8.72
CA ARG A 107 10.18 21.86 9.20
C ARG A 107 10.61 20.61 9.97
N LYS A 108 10.26 20.53 11.25
CA LYS A 108 10.80 19.53 12.17
C LYS A 108 9.71 18.76 12.88
N ASN A 109 10.01 17.50 13.16
CA ASN A 109 9.30 16.68 14.14
C ASN A 109 9.66 17.11 15.57
N PRO A 110 8.91 16.67 16.60
CA PRO A 110 9.15 17.05 18.00
C PRO A 110 10.54 16.68 18.54
N ASN A 111 11.21 15.69 17.94
CA ASN A 111 12.60 15.33 18.28
C ASN A 111 13.66 16.25 17.65
N GLY A 112 13.26 17.32 16.96
CA GLY A 112 14.16 18.29 16.33
C GLY A 112 14.72 17.85 14.98
N CYS A 113 14.38 16.65 14.50
CA CYS A 113 14.75 16.17 13.18
C CYS A 113 13.84 16.74 12.10
N PRO A 114 14.36 16.98 10.88
CA PRO A 114 13.51 17.34 9.74
C PRO A 114 12.41 16.32 9.51
N ILE A 115 11.24 16.78 9.06
CA ILE A 115 10.18 15.89 8.60
C ILE A 115 10.64 15.11 7.35
N SER A 116 10.13 13.90 7.19
CA SER A 116 10.47 13.04 6.05
C SER A 116 9.21 12.54 5.32
N SER A 117 9.42 12.00 4.13
CA SER A 117 8.41 11.49 3.20
C SER A 117 8.98 10.26 2.49
N THR A 118 8.09 9.45 1.91
CA THR A 118 8.48 8.31 1.06
C THR A 118 8.15 8.62 -0.41
N PHE A 119 9.02 8.22 -1.33
CA PHE A 119 8.82 8.37 -2.78
C PHE A 119 8.90 7.00 -3.43
N PHE A 120 7.81 6.49 -3.98
CA PHE A 120 7.79 5.29 -4.81
C PHE A 120 8.05 5.69 -6.27
N VAL A 121 9.29 5.53 -6.72
CA VAL A 121 9.78 6.12 -7.96
C VAL A 121 9.72 5.14 -9.12
N SER A 122 9.09 5.53 -10.23
CA SER A 122 9.13 4.77 -11.49
C SER A 122 10.30 5.21 -12.39
N HIS A 123 10.79 4.35 -13.29
CA HIS A 123 12.00 4.69 -14.09
C HIS A 123 11.74 5.81 -15.11
N ASN A 124 10.69 5.66 -15.91
CA ASN A 124 10.45 6.53 -17.05
C ASN A 124 10.29 8.00 -16.62
N PHE A 125 11.04 8.90 -17.27
CA PHE A 125 11.05 10.35 -17.03
C PHE A 125 11.61 10.79 -15.66
N THR A 126 12.22 9.88 -14.89
CA THR A 126 12.87 10.23 -13.62
C THR A 126 14.24 10.86 -13.83
N ASP A 127 14.50 11.95 -13.12
CA ASP A 127 15.83 12.50 -12.93
C ASP A 127 16.47 11.91 -11.65
N TYR A 128 17.38 10.95 -11.83
CA TYR A 128 18.01 10.26 -10.71
C TYR A 128 18.92 11.15 -9.86
N CYS A 129 19.37 12.32 -10.34
CA CYS A 129 19.99 13.28 -9.42
C CYS A 129 18.96 13.82 -8.43
N MET A 130 17.76 14.19 -8.88
CA MET A 130 16.73 14.69 -7.97
C MET A 130 16.35 13.63 -6.94
N VAL A 131 16.27 12.36 -7.35
CA VAL A 131 16.09 11.22 -6.44
C VAL A 131 17.22 11.13 -5.42
N ARG A 132 18.49 11.23 -5.84
CA ARG A 132 19.65 11.27 -4.93
C ARG A 132 19.55 12.41 -3.92
N LYS A 133 19.11 13.60 -4.36
CA LYS A 133 18.91 14.76 -3.48
C LYS A 133 17.83 14.51 -2.43
N LEU A 134 16.72 13.87 -2.80
CA LEU A 134 15.68 13.48 -1.84
C LEU A 134 16.24 12.50 -0.82
N TYR A 135 16.91 11.43 -1.28
CA TYR A 135 17.53 10.43 -0.42
C TYR A 135 18.53 11.04 0.58
N ALA A 136 19.43 11.91 0.11
CA ALA A 136 20.42 12.56 0.98
C ALA A 136 19.82 13.52 2.01
N ARG A 137 18.57 13.96 1.83
CA ARG A 137 17.82 14.77 2.80
C ARG A 137 17.05 13.92 3.81
N GLY A 138 17.20 12.59 3.78
CA GLY A 138 16.53 11.66 4.68
C GLY A 138 15.13 11.24 4.21
N MET A 139 14.79 11.47 2.94
CA MET A 139 13.57 10.90 2.35
C MET A 139 13.81 9.42 2.01
N GLU A 140 12.77 8.61 2.15
CA GLU A 140 12.81 7.21 1.73
C GLU A 140 12.52 7.10 0.24
N ILE A 141 13.30 6.28 -0.45
CA ILE A 141 13.10 5.98 -1.87
C ILE A 141 12.68 4.51 -2.00
N GLY A 142 11.42 4.31 -2.37
CA GLY A 142 10.83 3.03 -2.72
C GLY A 142 10.76 2.82 -4.23
N ASP A 143 10.52 1.58 -4.61
CA ASP A 143 10.43 1.14 -6.00
C ASP A 143 8.98 1.19 -6.51
N HIS A 144 8.79 1.75 -7.71
CA HIS A 144 7.50 1.82 -8.42
C HIS A 144 7.60 1.36 -9.88
N SER A 145 8.38 0.31 -10.13
CA SER A 145 8.59 -0.33 -11.43
C SER A 145 9.42 0.44 -12.45
N VAL A 146 9.86 -0.27 -13.49
CA VAL A 146 10.55 0.35 -14.62
C VAL A 146 9.54 1.06 -15.51
N THR A 147 8.57 0.33 -16.03
CA THR A 147 7.83 0.82 -17.19
C THR A 147 6.54 1.55 -16.82
N HIS A 148 6.01 1.32 -15.61
CA HIS A 148 4.66 1.74 -15.22
C HIS A 148 3.62 1.39 -16.31
N LYS A 149 3.73 0.16 -16.85
CA LYS A 149 3.06 -0.29 -18.07
C LYS A 149 1.55 -0.10 -18.06
N LEU A 150 1.01 0.38 -19.18
CA LEU A 150 -0.41 0.30 -19.50
C LEU A 150 -0.70 -0.89 -20.42
N PRO A 151 -1.93 -1.45 -20.37
CA PRO A 151 -3.02 -1.14 -19.44
C PRO A 151 -2.82 -1.80 -18.06
N ARG A 152 -3.59 -1.36 -17.05
CA ARG A 152 -3.61 -1.97 -15.70
C ARG A 152 -3.71 -3.50 -15.71
N LEU A 153 -4.51 -4.06 -16.62
CA LEU A 153 -4.71 -5.52 -16.72
C LEU A 153 -3.41 -6.30 -16.93
N TRP A 154 -2.40 -5.69 -17.57
CA TRP A 154 -1.09 -6.33 -17.75
C TRP A 154 -0.46 -6.72 -16.40
N TRP A 155 -0.60 -5.88 -15.36
CA TRP A 155 -0.08 -6.16 -14.01
C TRP A 155 -0.81 -7.31 -13.32
N THR A 156 -2.10 -7.51 -13.61
CA THR A 156 -2.86 -8.64 -13.07
C THR A 156 -2.34 -9.99 -13.60
N ASP A 157 -1.96 -9.99 -14.88
CA ASP A 157 -1.56 -11.17 -15.63
C ASP A 157 -0.03 -11.35 -15.70
N ALA A 158 0.74 -10.38 -15.19
CA ALA A 158 2.19 -10.44 -15.15
C ALA A 158 2.65 -11.68 -14.36
N ASP A 159 3.53 -12.46 -15.00
CA ASP A 159 4.16 -13.61 -14.38
C ASP A 159 5.40 -13.19 -13.58
N LYS A 160 5.99 -14.14 -12.85
CA LYS A 160 7.18 -13.88 -12.04
C LYS A 160 8.32 -13.24 -12.83
N ALA A 161 8.58 -13.67 -14.07
CA ALA A 161 9.68 -13.12 -14.88
C ALA A 161 9.43 -11.66 -15.29
N ALA A 162 8.19 -11.31 -15.64
CA ALA A 162 7.80 -9.93 -15.87
C ALA A 162 7.92 -9.08 -14.60
N MET A 163 7.53 -9.63 -13.45
CA MET A 163 7.67 -8.94 -12.15
C MET A 163 9.14 -8.77 -11.75
N GLU A 164 10.02 -9.75 -11.99
CA GLU A 164 11.47 -9.62 -11.77
C GLU A 164 12.06 -8.48 -12.61
N PHE A 165 11.66 -8.37 -13.88
CA PHE A 165 12.11 -7.28 -14.73
C PHE A 165 11.68 -5.91 -14.17
N GLU A 166 10.41 -5.76 -13.81
CA GLU A 166 9.87 -4.48 -13.31
C GLU A 166 10.44 -4.11 -11.93
N VAL A 167 10.53 -5.07 -11.02
CA VAL A 167 10.97 -4.85 -9.63
C VAL A 167 12.50 -4.73 -9.56
N LEU A 168 13.23 -5.73 -10.06
CA LEU A 168 14.69 -5.74 -9.89
C LEU A 168 15.37 -4.75 -10.82
N GLY A 169 14.80 -4.52 -12.01
CA GLY A 169 15.28 -3.50 -12.94
C GLY A 169 15.21 -2.10 -12.35
N GLN A 170 14.10 -1.74 -11.72
CA GLN A 170 13.98 -0.40 -11.14
C GLN A 170 14.80 -0.24 -9.86
N ARG A 171 14.87 -1.26 -9.00
CA ARG A 171 15.78 -1.25 -7.86
C ARG A 171 17.24 -1.07 -8.29
N ALA A 172 17.66 -1.73 -9.37
CA ALA A 172 18.99 -1.55 -9.94
C ALA A 172 19.20 -0.12 -10.45
N ASN A 173 18.23 0.44 -11.20
CA ASN A 173 18.32 1.83 -11.68
C ASN A 173 18.44 2.84 -10.52
N LEU A 174 17.61 2.71 -9.48
CA LEU A 174 17.66 3.55 -8.29
C LEU A 174 19.02 3.43 -7.58
N ALA A 175 19.55 2.23 -7.46
CA ALA A 175 20.84 2.01 -6.82
C ALA A 175 22.00 2.60 -7.62
N GLU A 176 22.04 2.33 -8.92
CA GLU A 176 23.17 2.69 -9.79
C GLU A 176 23.13 4.17 -10.18
N GLN A 177 21.98 4.68 -10.60
CA GLN A 177 21.84 6.02 -11.17
C GLN A 177 21.65 7.12 -10.12
N ALA A 178 20.98 6.81 -9.00
CA ALA A 178 20.87 7.74 -7.86
C ALA A 178 21.92 7.47 -6.76
N HIS A 179 22.77 6.45 -6.91
CA HIS A 179 23.79 6.07 -5.92
C HIS A 179 23.22 5.78 -4.53
N ILE A 180 22.06 5.16 -4.48
CA ILE A 180 21.42 4.71 -3.24
C ILE A 180 21.89 3.28 -2.96
N PRO A 181 22.36 2.96 -1.74
CA PRO A 181 22.68 1.57 -1.43
C PRO A 181 21.46 0.67 -1.65
N THR A 182 21.63 -0.46 -2.35
CA THR A 182 20.50 -1.37 -2.64
C THR A 182 19.75 -1.80 -1.38
N SER A 183 20.44 -1.91 -0.23
CA SER A 183 19.86 -2.23 1.08
C SER A 183 18.94 -1.15 1.66
N GLU A 184 18.97 0.08 1.12
CA GLU A 184 18.12 1.19 1.51
C GLU A 184 16.86 1.30 0.62
N ILE A 185 16.80 0.58 -0.49
CA ILE A 185 15.61 0.48 -1.36
C ILE A 185 14.77 -0.71 -0.89
N ARG A 186 14.04 -0.48 0.20
CA ARG A 186 13.36 -1.53 0.98
C ARG A 186 11.91 -1.78 0.59
N GLY A 187 11.28 -0.78 -0.01
CA GLY A 187 9.85 -0.75 -0.27
C GLY A 187 9.49 -0.94 -1.73
N TRP A 188 8.37 -1.59 -1.97
CA TRP A 188 7.72 -1.69 -3.28
C TRP A 188 6.28 -1.18 -3.22
N ARG A 189 5.84 -0.54 -4.29
CA ARG A 189 4.42 -0.31 -4.58
C ARG A 189 4.16 -0.62 -6.05
N SER A 190 3.17 -1.45 -6.35
CA SER A 190 2.83 -1.73 -7.75
C SER A 190 2.07 -0.56 -8.39
N PRO A 191 2.34 -0.24 -9.66
CA PRO A 191 1.49 0.63 -10.47
C PRO A 191 0.00 0.30 -10.36
N PHE A 192 -0.83 1.34 -10.28
CA PHE A 192 -2.28 1.25 -10.14
C PHE A 192 -2.79 0.48 -8.91
N LEU A 193 -1.93 0.28 -7.90
CA LEU A 193 -2.19 -0.62 -6.77
C LEU A 193 -2.62 -2.03 -7.19
N GLN A 194 -2.10 -2.49 -8.34
CA GLN A 194 -2.45 -3.79 -8.90
C GLN A 194 -1.44 -4.85 -8.41
N PRO A 195 -1.83 -5.76 -7.51
CA PRO A 195 -0.99 -6.89 -7.15
C PRO A 195 -0.95 -7.93 -8.28
N ALA A 196 0.08 -8.79 -8.25
CA ALA A 196 0.27 -9.90 -9.18
C ALA A 196 0.30 -11.28 -8.48
N GLY A 197 -0.33 -11.40 -7.31
CA GLY A 197 -0.32 -12.64 -6.53
C GLY A 197 1.09 -13.09 -6.16
N ASP A 198 1.29 -14.41 -6.04
CA ASP A 198 2.58 -14.98 -5.64
C ASP A 198 3.72 -14.66 -6.64
N ASP A 199 3.40 -14.28 -7.88
CA ASP A 199 4.38 -13.84 -8.88
C ASP A 199 5.10 -12.56 -8.45
N LEU A 200 4.41 -11.60 -7.81
CA LEU A 200 5.04 -10.41 -7.22
C LEU A 200 5.68 -10.74 -5.87
N PHE A 201 4.92 -11.35 -4.96
CA PHE A 201 5.36 -11.48 -3.57
C PHE A 201 6.55 -12.43 -3.41
N SER A 202 6.72 -13.42 -4.29
CA SER A 202 7.94 -14.24 -4.34
C SER A 202 9.17 -13.43 -4.75
N VAL A 203 9.05 -12.53 -5.73
CA VAL A 203 10.15 -11.65 -6.15
C VAL A 203 10.56 -10.73 -5.01
N LEU A 204 9.60 -10.08 -4.33
CA LEU A 204 9.90 -9.22 -3.19
C LEU A 204 10.63 -9.99 -2.07
N TYR A 205 10.10 -11.17 -1.71
CA TYR A 205 10.63 -12.00 -0.64
C TYR A 205 12.03 -12.54 -0.94
N GLU A 206 12.21 -13.17 -2.10
CA GLU A 206 13.49 -13.78 -2.52
C GLU A 206 14.61 -12.73 -2.69
N ASN A 207 14.23 -11.46 -2.86
CA ASN A 207 15.17 -10.35 -3.07
C ASN A 207 15.30 -9.42 -1.86
N ASN A 208 14.85 -9.82 -0.67
CA ASN A 208 15.02 -9.07 0.58
C ASN A 208 14.36 -7.68 0.59
N PHE A 209 13.23 -7.49 -0.10
CA PHE A 209 12.37 -6.34 0.17
C PHE A 209 11.78 -6.45 1.58
N THR A 210 11.66 -5.32 2.28
CA THR A 210 11.12 -5.29 3.64
C THR A 210 9.60 -5.23 3.62
N TYR A 211 9.02 -4.48 2.69
CA TYR A 211 7.57 -4.27 2.65
C TYR A 211 7.00 -4.06 1.24
N ASP A 212 5.73 -4.44 1.09
CA ASP A 212 4.84 -4.04 0.01
C ASP A 212 3.86 -2.96 0.51
N ALA A 213 3.58 -1.96 -0.33
CA ALA A 213 2.61 -0.90 -0.07
C ALA A 213 1.51 -0.83 -1.16
N THR A 214 1.11 -1.98 -1.70
CA THR A 214 0.14 -2.12 -2.79
C THR A 214 -1.24 -2.53 -2.29
N MET A 215 -1.30 -3.43 -1.30
CA MET A 215 -2.54 -4.09 -0.89
C MET A 215 -3.55 -3.11 -0.27
N THR A 216 -4.70 -2.95 -0.92
CA THR A 216 -5.76 -2.04 -0.47
C THR A 216 -6.61 -2.64 0.64
N TYR A 217 -7.03 -1.82 1.59
CA TYR A 217 -7.93 -2.17 2.67
C TYR A 217 -9.11 -1.19 2.73
N SER A 218 -10.28 -1.65 2.28
CA SER A 218 -11.49 -0.82 2.11
C SER A 218 -12.36 -0.63 3.36
N PHE A 219 -11.87 -1.01 4.54
CA PHE A 219 -12.49 -0.70 5.83
C PHE A 219 -11.55 0.28 6.56
N PRO A 220 -11.99 1.38 7.15
CA PRO A 220 -13.25 1.58 7.87
C PRO A 220 -14.39 2.18 7.03
N LYS A 221 -15.64 2.04 7.52
CA LYS A 221 -16.84 2.55 6.82
C LYS A 221 -17.03 4.07 6.96
N ASN A 222 -16.34 4.72 7.91
CA ASN A 222 -16.48 6.14 8.23
C ASN A 222 -15.25 6.67 9.00
N LEU A 223 -15.26 7.96 9.35
CA LEU A 223 -14.19 8.66 10.06
C LEU A 223 -13.99 8.29 11.54
N TYR A 224 -14.80 7.37 12.10
CA TYR A 224 -14.74 7.01 13.51
C TYR A 224 -14.23 5.59 13.75
N SER A 225 -14.10 4.77 12.70
CA SER A 225 -13.68 3.38 12.90
C SER A 225 -12.14 3.26 12.93
N PRO A 226 -11.60 2.39 13.80
CA PRO A 226 -10.17 2.21 13.95
C PRO A 226 -9.53 1.71 12.64
N VAL A 227 -8.27 2.11 12.44
CA VAL A 227 -7.54 1.85 11.21
C VAL A 227 -6.65 0.61 11.35
N LEU A 228 -6.47 -0.14 10.27
CA LEU A 228 -5.62 -1.31 10.27
C LEU A 228 -4.13 -0.91 10.38
N TRP A 229 -3.44 -1.51 11.34
CA TRP A 229 -1.98 -1.41 11.45
C TRP A 229 -1.30 -2.33 10.44
N PRO A 230 -0.08 -2.00 9.98
CA PRO A 230 0.77 -2.90 9.20
C PRO A 230 0.88 -4.30 9.79
N PHE A 231 1.15 -5.29 8.95
CA PHE A 231 1.23 -6.69 9.37
C PHE A 231 2.18 -7.46 8.47
N THR A 232 2.59 -8.66 8.86
CA THR A 232 3.48 -9.51 8.07
C THR A 232 2.74 -10.68 7.44
N LEU A 233 3.32 -11.25 6.38
CA LEU A 233 2.76 -12.41 5.65
C LEU A 233 3.18 -13.77 6.21
N ASP A 234 3.66 -13.85 7.45
CA ASP A 234 4.03 -15.11 8.13
C ASP A 234 2.91 -16.16 8.12
N TYR A 235 1.67 -15.70 8.25
CA TYR A 235 0.48 -16.55 8.23
C TYR A 235 -0.33 -16.40 6.93
N GLY A 236 0.28 -15.83 5.90
CA GLY A 236 -0.35 -15.55 4.61
C GLY A 236 -1.28 -14.33 4.65
N TYR A 237 -1.84 -13.98 3.49
CA TYR A 237 -2.77 -12.86 3.39
C TYR A 237 -4.20 -13.29 3.74
N THR A 238 -4.67 -12.92 4.94
CA THR A 238 -5.97 -13.35 5.47
C THR A 238 -7.09 -12.31 5.35
N LEU A 239 -6.81 -11.16 4.74
CA LEU A 239 -7.79 -10.10 4.53
C LEU A 239 -8.56 -10.30 3.22
N VAL A 240 -9.66 -9.55 3.06
CA VAL A 240 -10.40 -9.54 1.80
C VAL A 240 -9.49 -9.04 0.69
N CYS A 241 -9.44 -9.80 -0.41
CA CYS A 241 -8.72 -9.41 -1.61
C CYS A 241 -9.55 -8.41 -2.42
N ASN A 242 -9.34 -7.11 -2.18
CA ASN A 242 -10.09 -6.06 -2.85
C ASN A 242 -9.71 -5.90 -4.33
N ILE A 243 -8.45 -6.17 -4.65
CA ILE A 243 -7.94 -6.20 -6.03
C ILE A 243 -7.22 -7.54 -6.22
N ALA A 244 -7.76 -8.40 -7.07
CA ALA A 244 -7.11 -9.67 -7.44
C ALA A 244 -5.96 -9.42 -8.43
N ARG A 245 -4.85 -10.18 -8.39
CA ARG A 245 -4.61 -11.40 -7.59
C ARG A 245 -3.84 -11.09 -6.29
N CYS A 246 -4.33 -11.55 -5.15
CA CYS A 246 -3.60 -11.47 -3.86
C CYS A 246 -2.73 -12.72 -3.63
N PRO A 247 -1.63 -12.64 -2.86
CA PRO A 247 -0.75 -13.79 -2.62
C PRO A 247 -1.50 -14.91 -1.90
N GLN A 248 -1.24 -16.16 -2.29
CA GLN A 248 -1.82 -17.35 -1.67
C GLN A 248 -0.80 -18.06 -0.75
N HIS A 249 0.50 -17.80 -0.93
CA HIS A 249 1.55 -18.35 -0.10
C HIS A 249 1.87 -17.48 1.12
N LYS A 250 2.64 -18.06 2.05
CA LYS A 250 3.19 -17.38 3.24
C LYS A 250 4.56 -16.79 2.88
N TYR A 251 4.82 -15.57 3.32
CA TYR A 251 6.10 -14.87 3.14
C TYR A 251 6.58 -14.28 4.48
N PRO A 252 7.12 -15.12 5.39
CA PRO A 252 7.46 -14.72 6.76
C PRO A 252 8.40 -13.52 6.83
N GLY A 253 8.05 -12.51 7.62
CA GLY A 253 8.82 -11.27 7.75
C GLY A 253 8.64 -10.24 6.63
N LEU A 254 7.94 -10.55 5.53
CA LEU A 254 7.56 -9.53 4.53
C LEU A 254 6.36 -8.75 5.04
N TRP A 255 6.52 -7.43 5.17
CA TRP A 255 5.48 -6.55 5.68
C TRP A 255 4.51 -6.11 4.58
N ILE A 256 3.24 -6.03 4.93
CA ILE A 256 2.21 -5.30 4.20
C ILE A 256 1.97 -3.99 4.92
N LEU A 257 2.22 -2.90 4.21
CA LEU A 257 1.73 -1.58 4.52
C LEU A 257 0.37 -1.41 3.83
N PRO A 258 -0.76 -1.65 4.52
CA PRO A 258 -2.06 -1.64 3.87
C PRO A 258 -2.38 -0.22 3.37
N VAL A 259 -2.78 -0.10 2.11
CA VAL A 259 -3.37 1.13 1.58
C VAL A 259 -4.78 1.25 2.13
N VAL A 260 -4.88 1.85 3.31
CA VAL A 260 -6.16 2.11 3.97
C VAL A 260 -6.82 3.31 3.29
N VAL A 261 -8.03 3.12 2.79
CA VAL A 261 -8.76 4.18 2.09
C VAL A 261 -9.03 5.40 2.98
N LEU A 262 -8.87 6.57 2.40
CA LEU A 262 -9.31 7.86 2.92
C LEU A 262 -10.80 8.05 2.64
N MET A 263 -11.43 8.99 3.33
CA MET A 263 -12.74 9.53 2.95
C MET A 263 -12.55 10.89 2.28
N ASP A 264 -13.34 11.18 1.26
CA ASP A 264 -13.38 12.52 0.65
C ASP A 264 -13.81 13.62 1.65
N TYR A 265 -13.68 14.90 1.27
CA TYR A 265 -14.00 16.02 2.16
C TYR A 265 -15.47 16.06 2.61
N ARG A 266 -16.37 15.45 1.83
CA ARG A 266 -17.81 15.31 2.12
C ARG A 266 -18.13 14.11 3.00
N GLU A 267 -17.15 13.25 3.26
CA GLU A 267 -17.26 12.00 4.01
C GLU A 267 -18.21 10.98 3.36
N GLN A 268 -18.33 11.01 2.03
CA GLN A 268 -19.31 10.20 1.30
C GLN A 268 -18.70 9.02 0.55
N LYS A 269 -17.50 9.20 -0.03
CA LYS A 269 -16.84 8.17 -0.83
C LYS A 269 -15.43 7.89 -0.32
N PRO A 270 -15.03 6.61 -0.28
CA PRO A 270 -13.66 6.24 0.00
C PRO A 270 -12.77 6.43 -1.24
N CYS A 271 -11.49 6.66 -1.02
CA CYS A 271 -10.46 6.78 -2.05
C CYS A 271 -9.12 6.24 -1.55
N ALA A 272 -8.36 5.56 -2.42
CA ALA A 272 -7.05 5.00 -2.06
C ALA A 272 -5.92 6.05 -2.10
N TYR A 273 -6.09 7.05 -2.96
CA TYR A 273 -5.21 8.20 -3.10
C TYR A 273 -5.96 9.50 -2.79
N VAL A 274 -5.21 10.51 -2.35
CA VAL A 274 -5.71 11.88 -2.14
C VAL A 274 -6.29 12.46 -3.43
N ASP A 275 -5.70 12.11 -4.57
CA ASP A 275 -6.06 12.61 -5.90
C ASP A 275 -7.11 11.79 -6.66
N ASP A 276 -7.51 10.64 -6.12
CA ASP A 276 -8.53 9.75 -6.73
C ASP A 276 -9.85 9.78 -5.94
N CYS A 277 -10.06 10.81 -5.13
CA CYS A 277 -11.33 11.01 -4.42
C CYS A 277 -12.41 11.50 -5.38
N ALA A 278 -13.50 10.73 -5.49
CA ALA A 278 -14.61 11.03 -6.41
C ALA A 278 -15.18 12.44 -6.23
N ASN A 279 -15.25 12.94 -4.99
CA ASN A 279 -15.58 14.34 -4.70
C ASN A 279 -14.29 15.15 -4.54
N MET A 280 -13.80 15.69 -5.65
CA MET A 280 -12.61 16.54 -5.63
C MET A 280 -12.86 17.86 -4.88
N PRO A 281 -11.94 18.30 -4.01
CA PRO A 281 -12.00 19.62 -3.38
C PRO A 281 -12.03 20.74 -4.41
N ARG A 282 -12.79 21.80 -4.15
CA ARG A 282 -12.96 22.94 -5.07
C ARG A 282 -12.20 24.19 -4.65
N ASP A 283 -11.76 24.23 -3.40
CA ASP A 283 -11.01 25.32 -2.81
C ASP A 283 -10.04 24.80 -1.73
N LYS A 284 -9.23 25.72 -1.17
CA LYS A 284 -8.22 25.41 -0.16
C LYS A 284 -8.84 24.79 1.10
N ASN A 285 -9.99 25.29 1.55
CA ASN A 285 -10.62 24.82 2.77
C ASN A 285 -11.15 23.39 2.62
N GLU A 286 -11.80 23.06 1.49
CA GLU A 286 -12.23 21.69 1.21
C GLU A 286 -11.03 20.73 1.12
N ALA A 287 -9.93 21.16 0.50
CA ALA A 287 -8.72 20.34 0.39
C ALA A 287 -8.09 20.11 1.76
N TYR A 288 -7.99 21.15 2.59
CA TYR A 288 -7.48 21.05 3.96
C TYR A 288 -8.37 20.16 4.82
N GLN A 289 -9.70 20.32 4.73
CA GLN A 289 -10.65 19.49 5.48
C GLN A 289 -10.55 18.02 5.12
N MET A 290 -10.30 17.68 3.85
CA MET A 290 -10.06 16.30 3.44
C MET A 290 -8.86 15.69 4.19
N LEU A 291 -7.73 16.40 4.23
CA LEU A 291 -6.53 15.95 4.94
C LEU A 291 -6.76 15.88 6.45
N TRP A 292 -7.31 16.96 7.03
CA TRP A 292 -7.51 17.11 8.46
C TRP A 292 -8.50 16.08 9.05
N LYS A 293 -9.61 15.81 8.37
CA LYS A 293 -10.61 14.84 8.84
C LYS A 293 -10.08 13.41 8.86
N ASN A 294 -9.32 13.01 7.83
CA ASN A 294 -8.68 11.71 7.81
C ASN A 294 -7.56 11.60 8.86
N PHE A 295 -6.82 12.68 9.12
CA PHE A 295 -5.91 12.74 10.26
C PHE A 295 -6.63 12.52 11.59
N LEU A 296 -7.74 13.23 11.83
CA LEU A 296 -8.51 13.08 13.07
C LEU A 296 -9.06 11.67 13.28
N ARG A 297 -9.42 10.94 12.21
CA ARG A 297 -9.83 9.52 12.30
C ARG A 297 -8.74 8.68 12.96
N ASN A 298 -7.50 8.78 12.46
CA ASN A 298 -6.38 8.03 12.99
C ASN A 298 -6.00 8.51 14.40
N TYR A 299 -5.88 9.83 14.56
CA TYR A 299 -5.42 10.49 15.78
C TYR A 299 -6.35 10.25 16.98
N ARG A 300 -7.67 10.24 16.77
CA ARG A 300 -8.67 10.06 17.84
C ARG A 300 -9.06 8.60 18.09
N SER A 301 -8.63 7.66 17.25
CA SER A 301 -8.95 6.24 17.42
C SER A 301 -7.75 5.46 17.98
N ASN A 302 -7.15 4.60 17.17
CA ASN A 302 -6.08 3.69 17.57
C ASN A 302 -4.69 4.16 17.13
N ARG A 303 -4.53 5.41 16.67
CA ARG A 303 -3.24 6.02 16.30
C ARG A 303 -2.45 5.25 15.24
N ALA A 304 -3.11 4.40 14.45
CA ALA A 304 -2.46 3.76 13.31
C ALA A 304 -1.89 4.84 12.37
N PRO A 305 -0.79 4.56 11.65
CA PRO A 305 -0.19 5.55 10.76
C PRO A 305 -1.23 6.09 9.77
N LEU A 306 -1.26 7.41 9.59
CA LEU A 306 -2.06 8.03 8.54
C LEU A 306 -1.27 7.92 7.24
N TYR A 307 -1.85 7.29 6.22
CA TYR A 307 -1.27 7.20 4.89
C TYR A 307 -1.88 8.26 3.99
N LEU A 308 -1.06 9.19 3.50
CA LEU A 308 -1.44 10.15 2.47
C LEU A 308 -0.67 9.79 1.20
N ASN A 309 -1.24 8.90 0.39
CA ASN A 309 -0.69 8.55 -0.91
C ASN A 309 -1.21 9.54 -1.95
N LEU A 310 -0.31 10.12 -2.74
CA LEU A 310 -0.67 11.10 -3.76
C LEU A 310 0.26 11.05 -4.97
N HIS A 311 -0.26 11.42 -6.13
CA HIS A 311 0.55 11.76 -7.29
C HIS A 311 0.80 13.26 -7.33
N SER A 312 2.00 13.66 -7.77
CA SER A 312 2.36 15.09 -7.85
C SER A 312 1.39 15.97 -8.66
N PRO A 313 0.68 15.49 -9.71
CA PRO A 313 -0.28 16.33 -10.44
C PRO A 313 -1.40 16.93 -9.59
N TRP A 314 -1.73 16.34 -8.43
CA TRP A 314 -2.67 16.95 -7.48
C TRP A 314 -2.18 18.29 -6.94
N LEU A 315 -0.86 18.49 -6.87
CA LEU A 315 -0.24 19.72 -6.40
C LEU A 315 -0.12 20.78 -7.50
N ASN A 316 -0.53 20.49 -8.74
CA ASN A 316 -0.59 21.47 -9.82
C ASN A 316 -1.61 22.58 -9.54
N THR A 317 -2.62 22.27 -8.72
CA THR A 317 -3.65 23.23 -8.30
C THR A 317 -3.15 24.01 -7.08
N GLU A 318 -3.02 25.32 -7.21
CA GLU A 318 -2.46 26.20 -6.17
C GLU A 318 -3.12 26.01 -4.79
N TYR A 319 -4.46 25.97 -4.74
CA TYR A 319 -5.18 25.80 -3.47
C TYR A 319 -5.02 24.41 -2.84
N GLN A 320 -4.72 23.37 -3.63
CA GLN A 320 -4.44 22.02 -3.11
C GLN A 320 -3.03 21.96 -2.53
N LEU A 321 -2.05 22.58 -3.22
CA LEU A 321 -0.70 22.75 -2.70
C LEU A 321 -0.70 23.58 -1.42
N ASP A 322 -1.40 24.71 -1.38
CA ASP A 322 -1.52 25.55 -0.19
C ASP A 322 -2.19 24.81 0.99
N ALA A 323 -3.18 23.95 0.71
CA ALA A 323 -3.83 23.15 1.72
C ALA A 323 -2.91 22.06 2.29
N MET A 324 -2.12 21.38 1.45
CA MET A 324 -1.11 20.42 1.89
C MET A 324 -0.02 21.10 2.71
N ASP A 325 0.43 22.27 2.28
CA ASP A 325 1.42 23.09 2.96
C ASP A 325 0.94 23.49 4.37
N GLU A 326 -0.28 24.01 4.48
CA GLU A 326 -0.91 24.35 5.76
C GLU A 326 -1.13 23.12 6.65
N PHE A 327 -1.49 21.98 6.05
CA PHE A 327 -1.65 20.72 6.78
C PHE A 327 -0.31 20.28 7.39
N ILE A 328 0.77 20.25 6.61
CA ILE A 328 2.12 19.91 7.11
C ILE A 328 2.54 20.87 8.21
N GLU A 329 2.37 22.19 8.00
CA GLU A 329 2.67 23.19 9.02
C GLU A 329 1.92 22.91 10.32
N LYS A 330 0.62 22.61 10.24
CA LYS A 330 -0.17 22.25 11.42
C LYS A 330 0.40 21.02 12.13
N MET A 331 0.77 19.97 11.41
CA MET A 331 1.36 18.76 12.00
C MET A 331 2.66 19.06 12.76
N THR A 332 3.52 19.92 12.21
CA THR A 332 4.80 20.30 12.86
C THR A 332 4.63 21.13 14.14
N THR A 333 3.41 21.60 14.44
CA THR A 333 3.09 22.28 15.70
C THR A 333 2.60 21.35 16.81
N MET A 334 2.45 20.06 16.54
CA MET A 334 1.89 19.09 17.48
C MET A 334 3.00 18.22 18.08
N ASP A 335 3.16 18.27 19.40
CA ASP A 335 4.27 17.61 20.12
C ASP A 335 4.21 16.07 20.11
N ASP A 336 3.10 15.49 19.68
CA ASP A 336 2.85 14.04 19.63
C ASP A 336 2.63 13.51 18.19
N VAL A 337 2.92 14.31 17.17
CA VAL A 337 2.77 13.95 15.75
C VAL A 337 4.14 13.93 15.06
N TYR A 338 4.37 12.88 14.27
CA TYR A 338 5.64 12.64 13.58
C TYR A 338 5.41 12.37 12.09
N LEU A 339 5.95 13.24 11.24
CA LEU A 339 6.02 13.03 9.79
C LEU A 339 7.28 12.24 9.48
N VAL A 340 7.09 10.96 9.20
CA VAL A 340 8.17 9.97 9.08
C VAL A 340 8.04 9.15 7.81
N THR A 341 9.10 8.45 7.44
CA THR A 341 9.06 7.51 6.31
C THR A 341 8.30 6.23 6.67
N VAL A 342 7.93 5.45 5.65
CA VAL A 342 7.32 4.13 5.86
C VAL A 342 8.27 3.21 6.63
N THR A 343 9.55 3.16 6.27
CA THR A 343 10.55 2.37 7.00
C THR A 343 10.60 2.76 8.47
N GLN A 344 10.62 4.06 8.79
CA GLN A 344 10.64 4.53 10.17
C GLN A 344 9.40 4.08 10.95
N ALA A 345 8.20 4.18 10.35
CA ALA A 345 6.98 3.72 10.99
C ALA A 345 6.96 2.20 11.22
N LEU A 346 7.50 1.40 10.29
CA LEU A 346 7.65 -0.03 10.49
C LEU A 346 8.66 -0.36 11.59
N GLN A 347 9.77 0.37 11.67
CA GLN A 347 10.75 0.22 12.76
C GLN A 347 10.12 0.53 14.12
N TRP A 348 9.30 1.59 14.23
CA TRP A 348 8.53 1.86 15.45
C TRP A 348 7.56 0.71 15.77
N GLN A 349 6.92 0.14 14.76
CA GLN A 349 6.01 -0.99 14.98
C GLN A 349 6.73 -2.29 15.39
N MET A 350 7.95 -2.50 14.90
CA MET A 350 8.82 -3.62 15.31
C MET A 350 9.29 -3.46 16.77
N GLU A 351 9.50 -2.22 17.22
CA GLU A 351 9.91 -1.88 18.59
C GLU A 351 9.04 -0.74 19.15
N PRO A 352 7.78 -1.02 19.55
CA PRO A 352 6.82 0.00 19.96
C PRO A 352 7.34 0.81 21.14
N THR A 353 7.58 2.10 20.90
CA THR A 353 8.19 3.02 21.86
C THR A 353 7.18 4.10 22.24
N SER A 354 7.03 4.37 23.54
CA SER A 354 6.08 5.37 24.03
C SER A 354 6.54 6.79 23.66
N LEU A 355 5.61 7.77 23.63
CA LEU A 355 5.94 9.18 23.45
C LEU A 355 6.99 9.70 24.44
N GLU A 356 6.99 9.19 25.67
CA GLU A 356 7.94 9.59 26.72
C GLU A 356 9.37 9.14 26.39
N ASP A 357 9.50 7.95 25.79
CA ASP A 357 10.79 7.32 25.48
C ASP A 357 11.26 7.61 24.04
N LEU A 358 10.41 8.23 23.21
CA LEU A 358 10.65 8.40 21.77
C LEU A 358 11.87 9.27 21.45
N HIS A 359 12.29 10.11 22.40
CA HIS A 359 13.50 10.92 22.29
C HIS A 359 14.78 10.07 22.20
N GLU A 360 14.77 8.84 22.73
CA GLU A 360 15.88 7.88 22.63
C GLU A 360 15.72 6.90 21.46
N PHE A 361 14.57 6.91 20.78
CA PHE A 361 14.26 5.97 19.70
C PHE A 361 15.14 6.24 18.47
N LYS A 362 16.25 5.50 18.37
CA LYS A 362 17.29 5.66 17.35
C LYS A 362 16.76 5.76 15.92
N PRO A 363 15.77 4.95 15.47
CA PRO A 363 15.28 5.03 14.10
C PRO A 363 14.65 6.38 13.70
N PHE A 364 14.17 7.17 14.67
CA PHE A 364 13.64 8.51 14.41
C PHE A 364 14.71 9.61 14.51
N GLN A 365 15.91 9.28 14.98
CA GLN A 365 17.00 10.24 15.11
C GLN A 365 17.69 10.48 13.75
N CYS A 366 18.25 11.68 13.60
CA CYS A 366 18.84 12.17 12.34
C CYS A 366 20.28 12.68 12.53
N PRO A 367 21.21 11.91 13.15
CA PRO A 367 22.55 12.39 13.47
C PRO A 367 23.40 12.74 12.24
N GLN A 368 23.03 12.24 11.06
CA GLN A 368 23.75 12.46 9.79
C GLN A 368 23.09 13.52 8.89
N PHE A 369 22.02 14.17 9.33
CA PHE A 369 21.37 15.18 8.51
C PHE A 369 22.25 16.43 8.41
N GLU A 370 22.59 16.81 7.18
CA GLU A 370 23.20 18.12 6.90
C GLU A 370 22.28 18.96 6.00
N PRO A 371 21.93 20.19 6.44
CA PRO A 371 21.18 21.12 5.61
C PRO A 371 21.84 21.36 4.25
N ASN A 372 21.03 21.32 3.18
CA ASN A 372 21.47 21.63 1.81
C ASN A 372 22.69 20.80 1.31
N MET A 373 22.92 19.58 1.84
CA MET A 373 24.11 18.76 1.53
C MET A 373 24.31 18.54 0.01
N GLU A 374 23.29 18.02 -0.66
CA GLU A 374 23.34 17.72 -2.10
C GLU A 374 22.91 18.89 -2.99
N ASP A 375 22.45 20.01 -2.42
CA ASP A 375 22.15 21.22 -3.20
C ASP A 375 23.38 22.02 -3.58
N ARG A 376 24.48 21.83 -2.85
CA ARG A 376 25.78 22.42 -3.15
C ARG A 376 26.51 21.69 -4.29
N LYS A 377 26.12 20.46 -4.63
CA LYS A 377 26.70 19.70 -5.73
C LYS A 377 25.97 20.01 -7.04
N VAL A 378 26.73 20.32 -8.09
CA VAL A 378 26.19 20.53 -9.43
C VAL A 378 25.75 19.17 -9.97
N CYS A 379 24.44 18.98 -10.07
CA CYS A 379 23.90 17.90 -10.86
C CYS A 379 23.71 18.34 -12.31
N LYS A 380 24.20 17.52 -13.24
CA LYS A 380 23.72 17.56 -14.61
C LYS A 380 22.39 16.83 -14.65
N PHE A 381 21.30 17.57 -14.43
CA PHE A 381 19.95 17.06 -14.56
C PHE A 381 19.79 16.46 -15.96
N THR A 382 19.43 15.18 -16.03
CA THR A 382 19.45 14.36 -17.24
C THR A 382 18.13 14.47 -18.00
N PHE A 383 17.05 14.76 -17.29
CA PHE A 383 15.76 15.11 -17.87
C PHE A 383 15.52 16.59 -17.62
N LYS A 384 15.44 17.41 -18.66
CA LYS A 384 14.85 18.75 -18.60
C LYS A 384 13.72 18.77 -19.62
N PRO A 385 12.49 19.14 -19.24
CA PRO A 385 11.44 19.30 -20.24
C PRO A 385 11.90 20.32 -21.27
N ASN A 386 11.66 20.06 -22.55
CA ASN A 386 11.86 21.04 -23.60
C ASN A 386 10.88 22.19 -23.34
N THR A 387 11.33 23.24 -22.67
CA THR A 387 10.61 24.51 -22.69
C THR A 387 10.57 24.97 -24.13
N ALA A 388 9.37 25.04 -24.71
CA ALA A 388 9.20 25.57 -26.05
C ALA A 388 9.81 26.99 -26.10
N VAL A 389 10.79 27.15 -26.98
CA VAL A 389 11.43 28.40 -27.42
C VAL A 389 12.43 29.05 -26.44
N GLU A 390 13.67 28.55 -26.43
CA GLU A 390 14.83 29.45 -26.45
C GLU A 390 15.41 29.40 -27.87
N THR A 391 15.14 30.45 -28.65
CA THR A 391 15.79 30.70 -29.94
C THR A 391 17.30 30.79 -29.73
N ARG A 392 18.01 29.80 -30.30
CA ARG A 392 19.46 29.79 -30.48
C ARG A 392 19.97 31.11 -31.05
N HIS A 393 20.80 31.81 -30.28
CA HIS A 393 21.89 32.60 -30.83
C HIS A 393 23.18 32.22 -30.12
N GLU A 394 23.69 31.03 -30.44
CA GLU A 394 25.12 30.74 -30.35
C GLU A 394 25.70 30.89 -31.76
N LYS A 395 26.43 31.99 -31.98
CA LYS A 395 27.52 31.99 -32.96
C LYS A 395 28.81 31.79 -32.18
N GLU A 396 29.44 30.65 -32.43
CA GLU A 396 30.85 30.41 -32.15
C GLU A 396 31.70 31.52 -32.78
N VAL A 397 32.62 32.09 -32.00
CA VAL A 397 33.93 32.51 -32.51
C VAL A 397 34.99 32.15 -31.47
N SER A 398 35.83 31.19 -31.84
CA SER A 398 37.10 30.88 -31.20
C SER A 398 38.20 31.83 -31.67
N HIS A 399 38.93 32.46 -30.74
CA HIS A 399 40.41 32.41 -30.60
C HIS A 399 41.03 33.67 -29.98
N ASN A 400 41.99 33.37 -29.09
CA ASN A 400 43.22 34.08 -28.71
C ASN A 400 43.22 35.25 -27.70
N SER A 401 43.89 34.94 -26.56
CA SER A 401 45.00 35.66 -25.91
C SER A 401 45.01 37.19 -25.97
N ASP A 402 44.86 37.85 -24.81
CA ASP A 402 45.99 38.36 -24.01
C ASP A 402 45.50 39.27 -22.88
N SER A 403 46.40 39.41 -21.91
CA SER A 403 46.34 40.13 -20.64
C SER A 403 46.01 41.63 -20.68
N VAL A 404 45.60 42.14 -19.50
CA VAL A 404 45.90 43.47 -18.90
C VAL A 404 44.75 44.47 -18.65
N HIS A 405 44.62 44.84 -17.37
CA HIS A 405 44.17 46.07 -16.70
C HIS A 405 42.79 46.75 -16.87
N HIS A 406 42.24 47.03 -15.68
CA HIS A 406 41.64 48.27 -15.16
C HIS A 406 40.22 48.75 -15.54
N SER A 407 39.44 48.85 -14.44
CA SER A 407 38.70 50.03 -13.94
C SER A 407 37.31 50.35 -14.49
N SER A 408 36.35 50.27 -13.55
CA SER A 408 35.52 51.38 -13.06
C SER A 408 34.84 52.31 -14.06
N ASN A 409 33.50 52.25 -14.11
CA ASN A 409 32.51 53.33 -13.89
C ASN A 409 31.16 52.88 -14.47
N LYS A 410 30.03 52.81 -13.76
CA LYS A 410 29.27 53.81 -12.97
C LYS A 410 28.52 54.82 -13.87
N TYR A 411 27.22 54.97 -13.56
CA TYR A 411 26.22 55.95 -14.07
C TYR A 411 25.58 55.64 -15.43
N PHE A 412 24.30 55.92 -15.73
CA PHE A 412 23.05 56.26 -15.00
C PHE A 412 22.03 56.56 -16.12
N ASN A 413 20.72 56.40 -15.84
CA ASN A 413 19.60 57.14 -16.46
C ASN A 413 19.32 56.93 -17.96
N GLN A 414 18.12 57.16 -18.50
CA GLN A 414 16.75 57.31 -18.01
C GLN A 414 15.89 57.30 -19.30
N ASN A 415 14.73 56.67 -19.22
CA ASN A 415 13.43 57.10 -19.72
C ASN A 415 13.24 57.86 -21.06
N HIS A 416 12.26 57.31 -21.79
CA HIS A 416 11.18 57.97 -22.52
C HIS A 416 11.51 58.86 -23.73
N ASN A 417 10.99 58.48 -24.90
CA ASN A 417 9.73 59.05 -25.42
C ASN A 417 9.39 58.62 -26.86
N LYS A 418 8.06 58.54 -27.11
CA LYS A 418 7.34 58.94 -28.35
C LYS A 418 7.56 58.11 -29.62
N LEU A 419 6.61 57.95 -30.54
CA LEU A 419 5.14 58.07 -30.68
C LEU A 419 4.87 57.64 -32.15
N ASN A 420 3.60 57.37 -32.49
CA ASN A 420 3.00 57.37 -33.85
C ASN A 420 3.22 56.12 -34.73
N ASN A 421 2.12 55.41 -35.04
CA ASN A 421 1.27 55.50 -36.26
C ASN A 421 2.02 54.87 -37.46
N GLU A 422 1.44 54.05 -38.33
CA GLU A 422 0.06 53.90 -38.78
C GLU A 422 -0.04 52.58 -39.58
N ASN A 423 -1.30 52.18 -39.79
CA ASN A 423 -1.81 51.09 -40.61
C ASN A 423 -1.16 50.93 -42.01
N ASP A 424 -1.10 49.69 -42.54
CA ASP A 424 -2.09 49.15 -43.48
C ASP A 424 -1.55 47.98 -44.34
N ASN A 425 -2.43 46.99 -44.58
CA ASN A 425 -2.55 46.19 -45.82
C ASN A 425 -1.44 45.17 -46.18
N VAL A 426 -1.66 43.99 -46.77
CA VAL A 426 -2.83 43.14 -47.06
C VAL A 426 -2.29 41.82 -47.70
N ILE A 427 -2.95 40.69 -47.44
CA ILE A 427 -3.09 39.43 -48.25
C ILE A 427 -1.84 38.60 -48.64
N GLN A 428 -1.75 37.34 -48.15
CA GLN A 428 -1.99 36.09 -48.93
C GLN A 428 -1.39 34.85 -48.25
N ASN A 429 -2.28 33.88 -47.99
CA ASN A 429 -2.16 32.44 -48.17
C ASN A 429 -0.80 31.78 -47.93
N THR A 430 -0.75 30.88 -46.94
CA THR A 430 -0.48 29.45 -47.19
C THR A 430 -0.71 28.63 -45.92
N THR A 431 -1.55 27.62 -46.05
CA THR A 431 -1.84 26.58 -45.06
C THR A 431 -0.59 25.75 -44.76
N PRO A 432 -0.39 25.29 -43.52
CA PRO A 432 0.00 23.89 -43.37
C PRO A 432 -0.77 23.15 -42.27
N LYS A 433 -1.32 22.00 -42.69
CA LYS A 433 -1.55 20.75 -41.96
C LYS A 433 -1.46 20.81 -40.43
N LYS A 434 -2.63 20.85 -39.78
CA LYS A 434 -2.83 20.44 -38.38
C LYS A 434 -2.87 18.90 -38.30
N ASN A 435 -1.79 18.29 -37.80
CA ASN A 435 -1.89 17.00 -37.12
C ASN A 435 -2.28 17.28 -35.66
N ILE A 436 -3.58 17.24 -35.38
CA ILE A 436 -4.09 17.20 -34.00
C ILE A 436 -4.21 15.73 -33.62
N ILE A 437 -3.37 15.30 -32.67
CA ILE A 437 -3.59 14.10 -31.89
C ILE A 437 -4.81 14.37 -31.02
N LYS A 438 -5.89 13.63 -31.28
CA LYS A 438 -7.15 13.70 -30.54
C LYS A 438 -6.95 13.03 -29.17
N HIS A 439 -7.20 13.77 -28.10
CA HIS A 439 -7.69 13.17 -26.86
C HIS A 439 -9.14 12.71 -27.08
N PHE A 440 -9.41 11.42 -26.87
CA PHE A 440 -10.75 10.86 -26.66
C PHE A 440 -10.89 10.56 -25.15
N GLY A 441 -12.04 10.69 -24.50
CA GLY A 441 -13.37 10.96 -25.03
C GLY A 441 -14.33 11.45 -23.95
N TYR A 442 -15.21 12.35 -24.35
CA TYR A 442 -16.41 12.75 -23.64
C TYR A 442 -17.55 11.85 -24.14
N ILE A 443 -18.33 11.29 -23.21
CA ILE A 443 -19.53 10.51 -23.54
C ILE A 443 -20.69 11.49 -23.73
N ASP A 444 -21.24 11.49 -24.94
CA ASP A 444 -22.43 12.22 -25.33
C ASP A 444 -23.68 11.46 -24.86
N LYS A 445 -24.65 12.17 -24.27
CA LYS A 445 -26.01 11.67 -24.02
C LYS A 445 -26.97 12.52 -24.83
N SER A 446 -27.50 11.94 -25.90
CA SER A 446 -28.63 12.48 -26.64
C SER A 446 -29.95 12.22 -25.92
N SER A 447 -30.71 13.32 -25.79
CA SER A 447 -32.16 13.46 -25.93
C SER A 447 -33.11 12.50 -25.19
N VAL A 448 -33.83 13.05 -24.20
CA VAL A 448 -35.30 12.91 -24.10
C VAL A 448 -35.89 14.27 -23.75
N THR A 449 -36.82 14.71 -24.59
CA THR A 449 -37.67 15.91 -24.53
C THR A 449 -38.74 15.80 -23.43
N GLY A 450 -39.13 16.93 -22.84
CA GLY A 450 -40.37 17.02 -22.06
C GLY A 450 -40.44 18.30 -21.23
N ASP A 451 -41.27 19.23 -21.69
CA ASP A 451 -41.58 20.53 -21.11
C ASP A 451 -42.01 20.49 -19.64
N GLU A 452 -41.64 21.53 -18.86
CA GLU A 452 -42.63 22.33 -18.11
C GLU A 452 -42.04 23.64 -17.59
N LYS A 453 -42.85 24.70 -17.76
CA LYS A 453 -42.59 26.10 -17.40
C LYS A 453 -42.75 26.30 -15.89
N ALA A 454 -41.90 27.10 -15.26
CA ALA A 454 -42.34 27.93 -14.13
C ALA A 454 -41.46 29.18 -13.96
N SER A 455 -42.16 30.29 -13.77
CA SER A 455 -41.72 31.68 -13.75
C SER A 455 -41.20 32.10 -12.38
N HIS A 456 -40.38 33.16 -12.39
CA HIS A 456 -39.89 33.93 -11.25
C HIS A 456 -40.95 34.32 -10.20
N GLY A 457 -40.52 34.38 -8.95
CA GLY A 457 -41.20 35.09 -7.85
C GLY A 457 -40.31 35.17 -6.61
N LYS A 458 -39.77 36.37 -6.33
CA LYS A 458 -39.14 36.76 -5.05
C LYS A 458 -40.18 36.68 -3.91
N ILE A 459 -39.74 36.44 -2.67
CA ILE A 459 -40.01 37.25 -1.45
C ILE A 459 -39.49 36.55 -0.16
N LYS A 460 -38.67 37.30 0.59
CA LYS A 460 -38.44 37.48 2.05
C LYS A 460 -38.30 36.31 3.05
N GLU A 461 -37.26 36.53 3.87
CA GLU A 461 -36.97 36.08 5.24
C GLU A 461 -38.17 35.87 6.17
N ILE A 462 -38.14 34.78 6.96
CA ILE A 462 -38.59 34.72 8.36
C ILE A 462 -37.73 33.67 9.11
N ASP A 463 -37.08 34.11 10.19
CA ASP A 463 -36.52 33.30 11.28
C ASP A 463 -37.64 32.59 12.07
N ASN A 464 -37.47 31.31 12.43
CA ASN A 464 -37.58 30.88 13.84
C ASN A 464 -37.34 29.39 14.08
N ASN A 465 -36.66 29.19 15.20
CA ASN A 465 -36.41 28.01 16.03
C ASN A 465 -37.58 27.03 16.28
N GLN A 466 -37.14 25.84 16.72
CA GLN A 466 -37.73 24.90 17.69
C GLN A 466 -38.40 23.59 17.20
N ASN A 467 -37.65 22.53 17.49
CA ASN A 467 -37.99 21.32 18.26
C ASN A 467 -39.04 20.32 17.80
N ASP A 468 -38.59 19.06 17.95
CA ASP A 468 -39.31 17.82 18.22
C ASP A 468 -40.22 17.25 17.13
N GLU A 469 -39.87 16.07 16.60
CA GLU A 469 -40.59 14.85 16.99
C GLU A 469 -39.97 13.59 16.36
N ASN A 470 -39.99 12.53 17.17
CA ASN A 470 -39.61 11.16 16.85
C ASN A 470 -40.34 10.65 15.59
N ILE A 471 -39.57 10.18 14.60
CA ILE A 471 -40.09 9.31 13.55
C ILE A 471 -39.30 8.00 13.57
N ASN A 472 -39.88 7.02 14.26
CA ASN A 472 -39.57 5.60 14.10
C ASN A 472 -40.04 5.16 12.71
N ILE A 473 -39.11 4.87 11.80
CA ILE A 473 -39.42 4.17 10.55
C ILE A 473 -38.97 2.72 10.69
N HIS A 474 -39.97 1.86 10.88
CA HIS A 474 -39.87 0.43 10.60
C HIS A 474 -39.49 0.23 9.12
N HIS A 475 -38.29 -0.26 8.85
CA HIS A 475 -37.99 -0.90 7.57
C HIS A 475 -38.19 -2.40 7.69
N ASN A 476 -39.23 -2.84 7.00
CA ASN A 476 -39.65 -4.22 6.84
C ASN A 476 -38.56 -5.03 6.13
N HIS A 477 -38.20 -6.16 6.74
CA HIS A 477 -37.27 -7.14 6.20
C HIS A 477 -37.80 -7.74 4.90
N ASN A 478 -36.95 -7.78 3.87
CA ASN A 478 -37.13 -8.71 2.76
C ASN A 478 -35.86 -9.56 2.62
N HIS A 479 -35.88 -10.69 3.33
CA HIS A 479 -34.86 -11.73 3.25
C HIS A 479 -34.97 -12.44 1.89
N ARG A 480 -33.99 -12.24 1.01
CA ARG A 480 -33.63 -13.25 -0.01
C ARG A 480 -32.39 -13.98 0.45
N THR A 481 -32.61 -15.21 0.88
CA THR A 481 -31.62 -16.18 1.33
C THR A 481 -30.70 -16.60 0.17
N HIS A 482 -29.44 -16.19 0.20
CA HIS A 482 -28.38 -16.86 -0.57
C HIS A 482 -27.65 -17.85 0.35
N LYS A 483 -27.72 -19.13 -0.01
CA LYS A 483 -27.01 -20.22 0.66
C LYS A 483 -25.49 -20.03 0.53
N PRO A 484 -24.69 -20.27 1.57
CA PRO A 484 -23.24 -20.27 1.47
C PRO A 484 -22.75 -21.52 0.74
N TRP A 485 -21.93 -21.33 -0.29
CA TRP A 485 -21.09 -22.36 -0.88
C TRP A 485 -19.81 -22.49 -0.05
N PHE A 486 -19.71 -23.56 0.73
CA PHE A 486 -18.45 -24.08 1.26
C PHE A 486 -18.48 -25.61 1.18
N LEU A 487 -17.29 -26.19 0.99
CA LEU A 487 -16.94 -27.62 0.88
C LEU A 487 -16.86 -28.19 -0.56
N LYS A 488 -15.81 -27.79 -1.27
CA LYS A 488 -15.05 -28.73 -2.12
C LYS A 488 -13.60 -28.71 -1.67
N GLY A 489 -13.27 -29.64 -0.77
CA GLY A 489 -11.91 -29.91 -0.31
C GLY A 489 -11.89 -31.21 0.48
N SER A 490 -11.11 -32.18 0.01
CA SER A 490 -10.83 -33.52 0.60
C SER A 490 -11.87 -34.64 0.41
N ALA A 491 -12.22 -34.95 -0.83
CA ALA A 491 -12.81 -36.27 -1.16
C ALA A 491 -11.75 -37.38 -1.37
N SER A 492 -10.46 -37.05 -1.43
CA SER A 492 -9.39 -38.01 -1.76
C SER A 492 -8.83 -38.77 -0.55
N THR A 493 -8.95 -38.25 0.68
CA THR A 493 -8.45 -38.91 1.90
C THR A 493 -9.47 -39.87 2.53
N PHE A 494 -10.77 -39.67 2.31
CA PHE A 494 -11.81 -40.60 2.79
C PHE A 494 -11.91 -41.90 1.98
N GLN A 495 -11.45 -41.90 0.72
CA GLN A 495 -11.55 -43.05 -0.18
C GLN A 495 -10.44 -44.09 0.05
N LEU A 496 -9.30 -43.69 0.65
CA LEU A 496 -8.20 -44.59 1.02
C LEU A 496 -8.43 -45.34 2.34
N HIS A 497 -9.20 -44.78 3.29
CA HIS A 497 -9.49 -45.47 4.55
C HIS A 497 -10.59 -46.54 4.42
N PHE A 498 -11.52 -46.41 3.45
CA PHE A 498 -12.57 -47.42 3.23
C PHE A 498 -12.07 -48.70 2.51
N SER A 499 -10.99 -48.62 1.71
CA SER A 499 -10.44 -49.78 1.00
C SER A 499 -9.60 -50.71 1.90
N VAL A 500 -8.98 -50.16 2.95
CA VAL A 500 -8.17 -50.92 3.91
C VAL A 500 -9.04 -51.68 4.92
N LEU A 501 -10.16 -51.09 5.34
CA LEU A 501 -11.12 -51.73 6.25
C LEU A 501 -11.92 -52.85 5.57
N THR A 502 -12.29 -52.69 4.30
CA THR A 502 -13.00 -53.74 3.54
C THR A 502 -12.12 -54.95 3.25
N SER A 503 -10.81 -54.76 3.03
CA SER A 503 -9.86 -55.86 2.81
C SER A 503 -9.60 -56.70 4.07
N HIS A 504 -9.63 -56.11 5.26
CA HIS A 504 -9.46 -56.85 6.53
C HIS A 504 -10.69 -57.71 6.88
N PHE A 505 -11.91 -57.23 6.61
CA PHE A 505 -13.13 -58.02 6.83
C PHE A 505 -13.25 -59.19 5.84
N LEU A 506 -12.83 -59.02 4.60
CA LEU A 506 -12.79 -60.09 3.60
C LEU A 506 -11.77 -61.18 3.94
N PHE A 507 -10.60 -60.82 4.49
CA PHE A 507 -9.60 -61.79 4.93
C PHE A 507 -10.08 -62.62 6.14
N ILE A 508 -10.70 -61.98 7.14
CA ILE A 508 -11.27 -62.69 8.30
C ILE A 508 -12.44 -63.60 7.88
N TYR A 509 -13.28 -63.16 6.94
CA TYR A 509 -14.36 -64.00 6.39
C TYR A 509 -13.82 -65.21 5.62
N TYR A 510 -12.73 -65.05 4.85
CA TYR A 510 -12.13 -66.14 4.08
C TYR A 510 -11.42 -67.17 4.98
N VAL A 511 -10.74 -66.71 6.04
CA VAL A 511 -10.09 -67.59 7.03
C VAL A 511 -11.13 -68.36 7.85
N CYS A 512 -12.25 -67.73 8.24
CA CYS A 512 -13.32 -68.43 8.96
C CYS A 512 -14.09 -69.44 8.09
N LYS A 513 -14.14 -69.26 6.77
CA LYS A 513 -14.80 -70.20 5.84
C LYS A 513 -13.96 -71.45 5.55
N GLN A 514 -12.66 -71.43 5.80
CA GLN A 514 -11.76 -72.57 5.58
C GLN A 514 -11.65 -73.55 6.77
N PHE A 515 -12.25 -73.20 7.91
CA PHE A 515 -12.19 -73.99 9.16
C PHE A 515 -13.55 -74.52 9.64
N ASN A 516 -14.57 -74.53 8.78
CA ASN A 516 -15.89 -75.13 9.05
C ASN A 516 -16.11 -76.41 8.26
#